data_AF-A0A1I7U4E0-F1
#
_entry.id   AF-A0A1I7U4E0-F1
#
_cell.length_a   1.000
_cell.length_b   1.000
_cell.length_c   1.000
_cell.angle_alpha   90.00
_cell.angle_beta   90.00
_cell.angle_gamma   90.00
#
_symmetry.space_group_name_H-M   'P 1'
#
loop_
_entity.id
_entity.type
_entity.pdbx_description
1 polymer ?
#
loop_
_entity_poly.entity_id
_entity_poly.type
_entity_poly.pdbx_seq_one_letter_code
_entity_poly.pdbx_strand_id
1 'polypeptide(L)'
;MEATTSHLLDFEPPPIFCNSCLGSTDPEYLTYNLAVSGVLLAIVGMIGLIGNVLVVKTYLHPEQAIHSTSIYLAALGFSDFFLVLTAMFLFVLEAWRHHDYPTLAYMYVIGAPIIFPVAAVFQTSSVYFCVAAAVDCFIIVVLPESVKQLYCTPRQVHLKYFTIVLY
;
A
#
# COMPACT_ATOMS: atom_id res chain seq x y z
N MET A 1 -49.27 -30.19 -32.21
CA MET A 1 -48.19 -30.77 -31.39
C MET A 1 -46.99 -29.86 -31.56
N GLU A 2 -46.44 -29.41 -30.43
CA GLU A 2 -45.11 -28.78 -30.23
C GLU A 2 -44.98 -27.38 -30.89
N ALA A 3 -45.03 -26.23 -30.22
CA ALA A 3 -44.61 -25.79 -28.88
C ALA A 3 -43.13 -26.10 -28.56
N THR A 4 -42.31 -25.04 -28.66
CA THR A 4 -41.15 -24.77 -27.79
C THR A 4 -39.79 -25.34 -28.21
N THR A 5 -39.16 -24.80 -29.28
CA THR A 5 -37.68 -24.92 -29.44
C THR A 5 -37.04 -23.84 -30.33
N SER A 6 -37.32 -22.55 -30.10
CA SER A 6 -36.73 -21.47 -30.92
C SER A 6 -36.01 -20.33 -30.16
N HIS A 7 -35.64 -20.50 -28.88
CA HIS A 7 -35.18 -19.34 -28.07
C HIS A 7 -34.08 -19.58 -27.02
N LEU A 8 -33.18 -20.56 -27.18
CA LEU A 8 -32.15 -20.83 -26.12
C LEU A 8 -30.73 -21.19 -26.59
N LEU A 9 -30.18 -20.60 -27.67
CA LEU A 9 -28.74 -20.80 -27.97
C LEU A 9 -27.89 -19.56 -28.31
N ASP A 10 -28.44 -18.34 -28.41
CA ASP A 10 -27.62 -17.13 -28.67
C ASP A 10 -27.72 -16.10 -27.53
N PHE A 11 -27.47 -16.52 -26.29
CA PHE A 11 -27.07 -15.56 -25.25
C PHE A 11 -25.54 -15.54 -25.18
N GLU A 12 -24.91 -15.04 -26.23
CA GLU A 12 -23.58 -14.46 -26.11
C GLU A 12 -23.75 -13.22 -25.22
N PRO A 13 -23.22 -13.20 -23.98
CA PRO A 13 -23.35 -12.01 -23.15
C PRO A 13 -22.73 -10.85 -23.93
N PRO A 14 -23.37 -9.67 -23.97
CA PRO A 14 -22.85 -8.53 -24.71
C PRO A 14 -21.39 -8.32 -24.30
N PRO A 15 -20.46 -8.06 -25.24
CA PRO A 15 -19.08 -7.79 -24.86
C PRO A 15 -19.14 -6.60 -23.93
N ILE A 16 -18.84 -6.84 -22.66
CA ILE A 16 -18.63 -5.78 -21.68
C ILE A 16 -17.38 -5.08 -22.20
N PHE A 17 -17.59 -4.06 -23.04
CA PHE A 17 -16.57 -3.13 -23.49
C PHE A 17 -16.06 -2.43 -22.24
N CYS A 18 -15.07 -3.04 -21.60
CA CYS A 18 -14.33 -2.39 -20.56
C CYS A 18 -13.38 -1.43 -21.26
N ASN A 19 -13.68 -0.13 -21.23
CA ASN A 19 -12.72 0.89 -21.66
C ASN A 19 -11.39 0.77 -20.89
N SER A 20 -11.42 0.22 -19.67
CA SER A 20 -10.21 -0.11 -18.91
C SER A 20 -9.48 -1.36 -19.42
N CYS A 21 -10.02 -2.11 -20.39
CA CYS A 21 -9.34 -3.19 -21.10
C CYS A 21 -8.76 -2.72 -22.45
N LEU A 22 -9.31 -1.67 -23.06
CA LEU A 22 -8.70 -1.00 -24.22
C LEU A 22 -7.44 -0.29 -23.75
N GLY A 23 -6.27 -0.73 -24.22
CA GLY A 23 -5.03 0.01 -24.01
C GLY A 23 -5.00 1.30 -24.81
N SER A 24 -4.23 2.27 -24.32
CA SER A 24 -3.93 3.46 -25.11
C SER A 24 -3.37 3.03 -26.47
N THR A 25 -3.92 3.58 -27.54
CA THR A 25 -3.52 3.24 -28.92
C THR A 25 -2.17 3.87 -29.29
N ASP A 26 -1.65 4.77 -28.44
CA ASP A 26 -0.39 5.46 -28.67
C ASP A 26 0.81 4.61 -28.22
N PRO A 27 1.64 4.10 -29.15
CA PRO A 27 2.74 3.19 -28.83
C PRO A 27 3.85 3.87 -28.00
N GLU A 28 4.04 5.19 -28.15
CA GLU A 28 5.01 5.95 -27.36
C GLU A 28 4.61 6.01 -25.88
N TYR A 29 3.32 6.23 -25.61
CA TYR A 29 2.79 6.25 -24.25
C TYR A 29 2.90 4.89 -23.57
N LEU A 30 2.56 3.82 -24.31
CA LEU A 30 2.68 2.45 -23.79
C LEU A 30 4.13 2.11 -23.42
N THR A 31 5.08 2.49 -24.28
CA THR A 31 6.52 2.28 -24.03
C THR A 31 7.01 3.08 -22.83
N TYR A 32 6.59 4.34 -22.71
CA TYR A 32 6.93 5.19 -21.56
C TYR A 32 6.37 4.62 -20.25
N ASN A 33 5.11 4.21 -20.23
CA ASN A 33 4.48 3.63 -19.05
C ASN A 33 5.17 2.32 -18.64
N LEU A 34 5.53 1.46 -19.60
CA LEU A 34 6.27 0.24 -19.33
C LEU A 34 7.67 0.53 -18.76
N ALA A 35 8.40 1.49 -19.34
CA ALA A 35 9.74 1.83 -18.87
C ALA A 35 9.73 2.49 -17.47
N VAL A 36 8.83 3.44 -17.25
CA VAL A 36 8.77 4.19 -15.99
C VAL A 36 8.01 3.41 -14.93
N SER A 37 6.75 3.09 -15.16
CA SER A 37 5.90 2.40 -14.18
C SER A 37 6.25 0.92 -14.03
N GLY A 38 6.62 0.25 -15.13
CA GLY A 38 6.95 -1.17 -15.10
C GLY A 38 8.37 -1.48 -14.61
N VAL A 39 9.36 -0.66 -14.94
CA VAL A 39 10.78 -0.94 -14.62
C VAL A 39 11.32 0.00 -13.54
N LEU A 40 11.29 1.32 -13.76
CA LEU A 40 11.89 2.27 -12.82
C LEU A 40 11.19 2.24 -11.46
N LEU A 41 9.85 2.32 -11.44
CA LEU A 41 9.06 2.22 -10.21
C LEU A 41 9.20 0.85 -9.54
N ALA A 42 9.38 -0.22 -10.32
CA ALA A 42 9.63 -1.55 -9.76
C ALA A 42 10.95 -1.62 -9.00
N ILE A 43 12.02 -1.05 -9.56
CA ILE A 43 13.34 -0.99 -8.91
C ILE A 43 13.26 -0.15 -7.63
N VAL A 44 12.69 1.06 -7.71
CA VAL A 44 12.51 1.93 -6.54
C VAL A 44 11.64 1.27 -5.48
N GLY A 45 10.56 0.60 -5.89
CA GLY A 45 9.68 -0.14 -5.00
C GLY A 45 10.40 -1.29 -4.30
N MET A 46 11.22 -2.07 -5.00
CA MET A 46 12.03 -3.13 -4.38
C MET A 46 13.01 -2.59 -3.34
N ILE A 47 13.70 -1.49 -3.65
CA ILE A 47 14.59 -0.82 -2.69
C ILE A 47 13.79 -0.33 -1.49
N GLY A 48 12.62 0.28 -1.71
CA GLY A 48 11.72 0.74 -0.66
C GLY A 48 11.22 -0.38 0.25
N LEU A 49 10.83 -1.54 -0.31
CA LEU A 49 10.42 -2.71 0.47
C LEU A 49 11.53 -3.19 1.39
N ILE A 50 12.76 -3.33 0.87
CA ILE A 50 13.91 -3.76 1.65
C ILE A 50 14.22 -2.72 2.74
N GLY A 51 14.26 -1.44 2.39
CA GLY A 51 14.54 -0.35 3.33
C GLY A 51 13.54 -0.31 4.48
N ASN A 52 12.25 -0.38 4.18
CA ASN A 52 11.20 -0.36 5.18
C ASN A 52 11.22 -1.60 6.09
N VAL A 53 11.51 -2.79 5.55
CA VAL A 53 11.69 -4.01 6.36
C VAL A 53 12.88 -3.87 7.31
N LEU A 54 14.01 -3.30 6.83
CA LEU A 54 15.18 -3.06 7.68
C LEU A 54 14.86 -2.07 8.81
N VAL A 55 14.19 -0.95 8.49
CA VAL A 55 13.73 0.04 9.48
C VAL A 55 12.87 -0.62 10.55
N VAL A 56 11.86 -1.40 10.16
CA VAL A 56 11.00 -2.11 11.12
C VAL A 56 11.84 -3.03 11.99
N LYS A 57 12.68 -3.89 11.41
CA LYS A 57 13.51 -4.83 12.18
C LYS A 57 14.46 -4.13 13.15
N THR A 58 15.10 -3.04 12.73
CA THR A 58 16.03 -2.29 13.57
C THR A 58 15.32 -1.62 14.74
N TYR A 59 14.17 -0.97 14.51
CA TYR A 59 13.45 -0.26 15.57
C TYR A 59 12.61 -1.17 16.47
N LEU A 60 12.22 -2.36 16.00
CA LEU A 60 11.58 -3.39 16.83
C LEU A 60 12.57 -4.17 17.70
N HIS A 61 13.88 -3.96 17.53
CA HIS A 61 14.89 -4.59 18.37
C HIS A 61 14.67 -4.21 19.84
N PRO A 62 14.74 -5.16 20.81
CA PRO A 62 14.39 -4.92 22.21
C PRO A 62 15.19 -3.79 22.88
N GLU A 63 16.40 -3.51 22.39
CA GLU A 63 17.22 -2.39 22.86
C GLU A 63 16.69 -1.01 22.41
N GLN A 64 16.08 -0.94 21.23
CA GLN A 64 15.58 0.30 20.64
C GLN A 64 14.10 0.54 20.95
N ALA A 65 13.30 -0.53 21.07
CA ALA A 65 11.85 -0.48 21.36
C ALA A 65 11.48 0.06 22.76
N ILE A 66 12.48 0.49 23.54
CA ILE A 66 12.32 1.15 24.83
C ILE A 66 11.79 2.57 24.65
N HIS A 67 12.14 3.24 23.54
CA HIS A 67 11.73 4.62 23.29
C HIS A 67 10.39 4.72 22.55
N SER A 68 9.61 5.76 22.82
CA SER A 68 8.34 5.97 22.12
C SER A 68 8.54 6.35 20.66
N THR A 69 9.61 7.11 20.36
CA THR A 69 9.96 7.50 19.00
C THR A 69 10.27 6.30 18.12
N SER A 70 11.00 5.31 18.63
CA SER A 70 11.35 4.10 17.85
C SER A 70 10.12 3.27 17.51
N ILE A 71 9.10 3.22 18.38
CA ILE A 71 7.82 2.57 18.08
C ILE A 71 7.08 3.32 16.96
N TYR A 72 7.04 4.66 16.98
CA TYR A 72 6.43 5.43 15.89
C TYR A 72 7.19 5.28 14.58
N LEU A 73 8.53 5.24 14.61
CA LEU A 73 9.36 4.99 13.43
C LEU A 73 9.19 3.55 12.88
N ALA A 74 9.00 2.56 13.75
CA ALA A 74 8.68 1.20 13.34
C ALA A 74 7.28 1.14 12.69
N ALA A 75 6.28 1.80 13.28
CA ALA A 75 4.93 1.89 12.70
C ALA A 75 4.91 2.62 11.36
N LEU A 76 5.71 3.69 11.23
CA LEU A 76 5.93 4.41 9.97
C LEU A 76 6.51 3.47 8.90
N GLY A 77 7.61 2.78 9.21
CA GLY A 77 8.23 1.81 8.29
C GLY A 77 7.30 0.68 7.89
N PHE A 78 6.45 0.20 8.81
CA PHE A 78 5.42 -0.79 8.52
C PHE A 78 4.36 -0.23 7.56
N SER A 79 3.82 0.97 7.83
CA SER A 79 2.85 1.63 6.96
C SER A 79 3.42 1.86 5.55
N ASP A 80 4.67 2.32 5.46
CA ASP A 80 5.35 2.57 4.18
C ASP A 80 5.63 1.27 3.42
N PHE A 81 5.89 0.15 4.11
CA PHE A 81 6.00 -1.16 3.48
C PHE A 81 4.69 -1.54 2.75
N PHE A 82 3.53 -1.41 3.39
CA PHE A 82 2.24 -1.71 2.75
C PHE A 82 1.88 -0.71 1.64
N LEU A 83 2.24 0.56 1.81
CA LEU A 83 2.10 1.58 0.77
C LEU A 83 2.90 1.18 -0.48
N VAL A 84 4.19 0.88 -0.32
CA VAL A 84 5.04 0.46 -1.45
C VAL A 84 4.54 -0.86 -2.05
N LEU A 85 4.09 -1.81 -1.23
CA LEU A 85 3.54 -3.08 -1.72
C LEU A 85 2.28 -2.89 -2.58
N THR A 86 1.33 -2.07 -2.11
CA THR A 86 0.09 -1.78 -2.86
C THR A 86 0.38 -0.98 -4.13
N ALA A 87 1.31 -0.03 -4.08
CA ALA A 87 1.78 0.71 -5.25
C ALA A 87 2.42 -0.23 -6.29
N MET A 88 3.31 -1.13 -5.84
CA MET A 88 3.93 -2.15 -6.70
C MET A 88 2.88 -3.02 -7.39
N PHE A 89 1.85 -3.45 -6.66
CA PHE A 89 0.77 -4.24 -7.23
C PHE A 89 0.00 -3.46 -8.32
N LEU A 90 -0.35 -2.20 -8.08
CA LEU A 90 -1.07 -1.37 -9.07
C LEU A 90 -0.22 -1.07 -10.30
N PHE A 91 1.03 -0.66 -10.14
CA PHE A 91 1.90 -0.26 -11.25
C PHE A 91 2.36 -1.44 -12.10
N VAL A 92 2.68 -2.58 -11.48
CA VAL A 92 3.05 -3.79 -12.22
C VAL A 92 1.83 -4.33 -12.97
N LEU A 93 0.66 -4.38 -12.35
CA LEU A 93 -0.54 -4.86 -13.06
C LEU A 93 -0.94 -3.93 -14.22
N GLU A 94 -0.85 -2.61 -14.05
CA GLU A 94 -1.09 -1.65 -15.14
C GLU A 94 -0.09 -1.84 -16.29
N ALA A 95 1.20 -1.98 -15.99
CA ALA A 95 2.24 -2.17 -17.01
C ALA A 95 2.11 -3.51 -17.76
N TRP A 96 1.67 -4.57 -17.07
CA TRP A 96 1.58 -5.92 -17.63
C TRP A 96 0.22 -6.27 -18.23
N ARG A 97 -0.85 -5.48 -18.00
CA ARG A 97 -2.18 -5.77 -18.58
C ARG A 97 -2.20 -5.79 -20.11
N HIS A 98 -1.21 -5.17 -20.75
CA HIS A 98 -1.09 -5.07 -22.21
C HIS A 98 -0.36 -6.26 -22.87
N HIS A 99 0.16 -7.22 -22.09
CA HIS A 99 0.97 -8.34 -22.59
C HIS A 99 0.17 -9.67 -22.73
N ASP A 100 -1.11 -9.59 -23.14
CA ASP A 100 -1.96 -10.73 -23.54
C ASP A 100 -2.33 -11.79 -22.48
N TYR A 101 -2.26 -11.46 -21.18
CA TYR A 101 -2.78 -12.34 -20.12
C TYR A 101 -4.16 -11.86 -19.61
N PRO A 102 -5.28 -12.42 -20.13
CA PRO A 102 -6.63 -11.98 -19.75
C PRO A 102 -6.94 -12.17 -18.26
N THR A 103 -6.27 -13.12 -17.61
CA THR A 103 -6.36 -13.35 -16.16
C THR A 103 -5.80 -12.20 -15.33
N LEU A 104 -4.73 -11.54 -15.79
CA LEU A 104 -4.11 -10.41 -15.10
C LEU A 104 -4.98 -9.15 -15.20
N ALA A 105 -5.55 -8.89 -16.38
CA ALA A 105 -6.50 -7.81 -16.59
C ALA A 105 -7.75 -7.97 -15.71
N TYR A 106 -8.27 -9.20 -15.58
CA TYR A 106 -9.39 -9.49 -14.69
C TYR A 106 -9.07 -9.23 -13.21
N MET A 107 -7.91 -9.70 -12.74
CA MET A 107 -7.44 -9.44 -11.36
C MET A 107 -7.23 -7.95 -11.09
N TYR A 108 -6.75 -7.19 -12.07
CA TYR A 108 -6.60 -5.75 -11.95
C TYR A 108 -7.95 -5.04 -11.85
N VAL A 109 -8.91 -5.34 -12.73
CA VAL A 109 -10.23 -4.69 -12.72
C VAL A 109 -10.99 -4.93 -11.41
N ILE A 110 -10.86 -6.12 -10.82
CA ILE A 110 -11.50 -6.46 -9.54
C ILE A 110 -10.70 -5.94 -8.35
N GLY A 111 -9.37 -6.01 -8.41
CA GLY A 111 -8.49 -5.61 -7.33
C GLY A 111 -8.34 -4.10 -7.17
N ALA A 112 -8.25 -3.36 -8.29
CA ALA A 112 -8.11 -1.91 -8.32
C ALA A 112 -9.09 -1.16 -7.39
N PRO A 113 -10.42 -1.36 -7.44
CA PRO A 113 -11.36 -0.65 -6.57
C PRO A 113 -11.16 -0.91 -5.07
N ILE A 114 -10.44 -1.99 -4.70
CA ILE A 114 -10.10 -2.32 -3.31
C ILE A 114 -8.70 -1.79 -2.96
N ILE A 115 -7.73 -1.98 -3.84
CA ILE A 115 -6.33 -1.59 -3.59
C ILE A 115 -6.20 -0.06 -3.56
N PHE A 116 -6.91 0.69 -4.40
CA PHE A 116 -6.85 2.16 -4.40
C PHE A 116 -7.23 2.79 -3.06
N PRO A 117 -8.40 2.49 -2.44
CA PRO A 117 -8.72 3.05 -1.13
C PRO A 117 -7.79 2.52 -0.03
N VAL A 118 -7.34 1.26 -0.11
CA VAL A 118 -6.36 0.72 0.84
C VAL A 118 -5.03 1.47 0.76
N ALA A 119 -4.53 1.74 -0.44
CA ALA A 119 -3.34 2.54 -0.67
C ALA A 119 -3.51 3.96 -0.11
N ALA A 120 -4.68 4.59 -0.29
CA ALA A 120 -4.97 5.91 0.28
C ALA A 120 -5.00 5.90 1.82
N VAL A 121 -5.53 4.84 2.44
CA VAL A 121 -5.49 4.66 3.90
C VAL A 121 -4.04 4.54 4.38
N PHE A 122 -3.23 3.69 3.75
CA PHE A 122 -1.82 3.53 4.15
C PHE A 122 -0.96 4.77 3.89
N GLN A 123 -1.27 5.51 2.83
CA GLN A 123 -0.63 6.77 2.51
C GLN A 123 -0.93 7.83 3.57
N THR A 124 -2.19 7.96 3.97
CA THR A 124 -2.58 8.93 5.01
C THR A 124 -2.09 8.51 6.40
N SER A 125 -2.13 7.22 6.75
CA SER A 125 -1.57 6.74 8.02
C SER A 125 -0.07 6.98 8.15
N SER A 126 0.69 6.80 7.06
CA SER A 126 2.13 7.12 7.02
C SER A 126 2.40 8.58 7.40
N VAL A 127 1.65 9.53 6.82
CA VAL A 127 1.78 10.96 7.15
C VAL A 127 1.50 11.20 8.64
N TYR A 128 0.44 10.59 9.19
CA TYR A 128 0.13 10.72 10.62
C TYR A 128 1.23 10.14 11.52
N PHE A 129 1.80 8.98 11.18
CA PHE A 129 2.89 8.39 11.95
C PHE A 129 4.17 9.21 11.87
N CYS A 130 4.48 9.79 10.70
CA CYS A 130 5.60 10.70 10.53
C CYS A 130 5.44 11.95 11.41
N VAL A 131 4.26 12.58 11.39
CA VAL A 131 3.96 13.72 12.26
C VAL A 131 4.04 13.33 13.74
N ALA A 132 3.51 12.17 14.12
CA ALA A 132 3.60 11.69 15.50
C ALA A 132 5.05 11.48 15.95
N ALA A 133 5.90 10.87 15.11
CA ALA A 133 7.32 10.71 15.37
C ALA A 133 8.05 12.06 15.49
N ALA A 134 7.72 13.02 14.61
CA ALA A 134 8.29 14.37 14.65
C ALA A 134 7.90 15.14 15.92
N VAL A 135 6.63 15.04 16.34
CA VAL A 135 6.15 15.62 17.59
C VAL A 135 6.82 14.98 18.81
N ASP A 136 6.96 13.65 18.82
CA ASP A 136 7.65 12.93 19.89
C ASP A 136 9.11 13.39 20.00
N CYS A 137 9.82 13.48 18.87
CA CYS A 137 11.18 14.03 18.80
C CYS A 137 11.26 15.48 19.31
N PHE A 138 10.31 16.34 18.90
CA PHE A 138 10.25 17.72 19.36
C PHE A 138 10.04 17.82 20.87
N ILE A 139 9.14 17.02 21.43
CA ILE A 139 8.88 16.98 22.87
C ILE A 139 10.13 16.55 23.63
N ILE A 140 10.85 15.53 23.16
CA ILE A 140 12.07 15.04 23.81
C ILE A 140 13.18 16.11 23.85
N VAL A 141 13.32 16.89 22.77
CA VAL A 141 14.39 17.89 22.63
C VAL A 141 14.06 19.20 23.34
N VAL A 142 12.81 19.65 23.27
CA VAL A 142 12.43 21.01 23.69
C VAL A 142 11.83 21.05 25.10
N LEU A 143 11.24 19.95 25.57
CA LEU A 143 10.49 19.97 26.82
C LEU A 143 11.38 19.65 28.03
N PRO A 144 11.39 20.50 29.09
CA PRO A 144 12.19 20.27 30.28
C PRO A 144 11.70 19.03 31.08
N GLU A 145 12.64 18.36 31.77
CA GLU A 145 12.45 17.11 32.52
C GLU A 145 11.23 17.14 33.47
N SER A 146 10.87 18.31 33.99
CA SER A 146 9.71 18.52 34.89
C SER A 146 8.35 18.19 34.25
N VAL A 147 8.20 18.39 32.94
CA VAL A 147 6.94 18.14 32.21
C VAL A 147 6.92 16.72 31.64
N LYS A 148 8.10 16.12 31.43
CA LYS A 148 8.31 14.73 30.99
C LYS A 148 7.70 13.72 31.97
N GLN A 149 7.79 14.01 33.27
CA GLN A 149 7.16 13.23 34.35
C GLN A 149 5.62 13.24 34.26
N LEU A 150 5.00 14.35 33.84
CA LEU A 150 3.55 14.49 33.76
C LEU A 150 2.93 13.72 32.57
N TYR A 151 3.72 13.50 31.51
CA TYR A 151 3.30 12.75 30.31
C TYR A 151 3.51 11.23 30.45
N CYS A 152 4.26 10.78 31.46
CA CYS A 152 4.61 9.37 31.70
C CYS A 152 3.46 8.50 32.25
N THR A 153 2.24 9.02 32.38
CA THR A 153 1.08 8.31 32.92
C THR A 153 -0.11 8.81 32.10
N PRO A 154 -0.89 8.06 31.28
CA PRO A 154 -1.07 6.61 31.11
C PRO A 154 -1.37 6.20 29.63
N ARG A 155 -0.63 6.68 28.60
CA ARG A 155 -1.01 6.44 27.17
C ARG A 155 -0.24 5.35 26.44
N GLN A 156 0.80 4.78 27.06
CA GLN A 156 1.74 3.85 26.42
C GLN A 156 1.31 2.38 26.40
N VAL A 157 0.24 2.01 27.14
CA VAL A 157 -0.16 0.60 27.26
C VAL A 157 -0.99 0.17 26.04
N HIS A 158 -1.93 0.98 25.58
CA HIS A 158 -2.84 0.59 24.48
C HIS A 158 -2.15 0.43 23.11
N LEU A 159 -1.14 1.25 22.80
CA LEU A 159 -0.43 1.19 21.51
C LEU A 159 0.49 -0.05 21.40
N LYS A 160 1.07 -0.48 22.53
CA LYS A 160 1.86 -1.72 22.62
C LYS A 160 1.00 -2.96 22.39
N TYR A 161 -0.22 -2.99 22.92
CA TYR A 161 -1.15 -4.09 22.68
C TYR A 161 -1.60 -4.18 21.22
N PHE A 162 -1.85 -3.06 20.54
CA PHE A 162 -2.26 -3.08 19.13
C PHE A 162 -1.15 -3.59 18.19
N THR A 163 0.10 -3.27 18.51
CA THR A 163 1.27 -3.71 17.73
C THR A 163 1.57 -5.21 17.95
N ILE A 164 1.33 -5.74 19.14
CA ILE A 164 1.51 -7.17 19.45
C ILE A 164 0.38 -8.03 18.89
N VAL A 165 -0.85 -7.52 18.80
CA VAL A 165 -2.03 -8.28 18.31
C VAL A 165 -2.05 -8.44 16.77
N LEU A 166 -1.24 -7.66 16.04
CA LEU A 166 -1.11 -7.74 14.57
C LEU A 166 0.07 -8.61 14.10
N TYR A 167 0.71 -9.36 15.00
CA TYR A 167 1.77 -10.34 14.71
C TYR A 167 1.43 -11.69 15.34
#